data_AF-A0A7V6Q3J6-F1
#
_entry.id   AF-A0A7V6Q3J6-F1
#
_cell.length_a   1.000
_cell.length_b   1.000
_cell.length_c   1.000
_cell.angle_alpha   90.00
_cell.angle_beta   90.00
_cell.angle_gamma   90.00
#
_symmetry.space_group_name_H-M   'P 1'
#
loop_
_entity.id
_entity.type
_entity.pdbx_description
1 polymer ?
#
loop_
_entity_poly.entity_id
_entity_poly.type
_entity_poly.pdbx_seq_one_letter_code
_entity_poly.pdbx_strand_id
1 'polypeptide(L)'
;MNDWHSDFYAAIKQLFKDEDLKIIQEEYLSKGPLRIDVIIIKNLDSHQIKKQIGKIFKKYNNIEYKSPTDYKLLQITNPVGTPGIIKNMQ
;
A
#
# COMPACT_ATOMS: atom_id res chain seq x y z
N MET A 1 -12.37 -10.57 16.87
CA MET A 1 -12.72 -9.72 15.70
C MET A 1 -11.52 -9.81 14.77
N ASN A 2 -11.68 -10.43 13.60
CA ASN A 2 -10.58 -10.53 12.64
C ASN A 2 -10.36 -9.14 12.05
N ASP A 3 -9.23 -8.54 12.36
CA ASP A 3 -8.82 -7.28 11.76
C ASP A 3 -8.16 -7.58 10.41
N TRP A 4 -9.02 -7.80 9.41
CA TRP A 4 -8.61 -8.11 8.03
C TRP A 4 -7.60 -7.10 7.47
N HIS A 5 -7.57 -5.87 7.99
CA HIS A 5 -6.59 -4.86 7.62
C HIS A 5 -5.18 -5.22 8.11
N SER A 6 -5.07 -5.62 9.38
CA SER A 6 -3.80 -6.07 9.97
C SER A 6 -3.29 -7.37 9.32
N ASP A 7 -4.18 -8.32 9.05
CA ASP A 7 -3.84 -9.57 8.35
C ASP A 7 -3.38 -9.31 6.91
N PHE A 8 -4.07 -8.42 6.19
CA PHE A 8 -3.72 -8.02 4.83
C PHE A 8 -2.35 -7.32 4.78
N TYR A 9 -2.11 -6.37 5.69
CA TYR A 9 -0.80 -5.72 5.80
C TYR A 9 0.32 -6.72 6.08
N ALA A 10 0.12 -7.65 7.03
CA ALA A 10 1.10 -8.69 7.33
C ALA A 10 1.39 -9.57 6.11
N ALA A 11 0.36 -9.93 5.33
CA ALA A 11 0.51 -10.69 4.10
C ALA A 11 1.30 -9.92 3.04
N ILE A 12 1.03 -8.62 2.84
CA ILE A 12 1.79 -7.77 1.90
C ILE A 12 3.25 -7.64 2.33
N LYS A 13 3.51 -7.41 3.62
CA LYS A 13 4.88 -7.37 4.17
C LYS A 13 5.63 -8.67 3.91
N GLN A 14 4.99 -9.81 4.18
CA GLN A 14 5.60 -11.12 3.95
C GLN A 14 5.83 -11.39 2.46
N LEU A 15 4.88 -11.00 1.60
CA LEU A 15 4.97 -11.20 0.15
C LEU A 15 6.18 -10.49 -0.46
N PHE A 16 6.48 -9.28 0.02
CA PHE A 16 7.53 -8.41 -0.53
C PHE A 16 8.75 -8.26 0.39
N LYS A 17 8.90 -9.12 1.41
CA LYS A 17 9.99 -9.02 2.41
C LYS A 17 11.41 -9.01 1.83
N ASP A 18 11.59 -9.60 0.65
CA ASP A 18 12.89 -9.75 -0.03
C ASP A 18 13.09 -8.72 -1.17
N GLU A 19 12.21 -7.71 -1.25
CA GLU A 19 12.20 -6.67 -2.28
C GLU A 19 12.50 -5.31 -1.65
N ASP A 20 13.18 -4.41 -2.36
CA ASP A 20 13.51 -3.07 -1.86
C ASP A 20 12.28 -2.13 -1.95
N LEU A 21 11.33 -2.36 -1.04
CA LEU A 21 10.08 -1.63 -0.91
C LEU A 21 9.88 -1.21 0.55
N LYS A 22 9.56 0.07 0.76
CA LYS A 22 9.08 0.54 2.07
C LYS A 22 7.57 0.36 2.12
N ILE A 23 7.11 -0.48 3.04
CA ILE A 23 5.70 -0.86 3.22
C ILE A 23 5.22 -0.31 4.55
N ILE A 24 4.17 0.51 4.51
CA ILE A 24 3.64 1.24 5.66
C ILE A 24 2.18 0.82 5.85
N GLN A 25 1.81 0.45 7.07
CA GLN A 25 0.42 0.32 7.50
C GLN A 25 -0.07 1.74 7.84
N GLU A 26 -1.07 2.25 7.13
CA GLU A 26 -1.72 3.49 7.52
C GLU A 26 -2.91 3.15 8.42
N GLU A 27 -2.88 3.63 9.66
CA GLU A 27 -4.06 3.67 10.53
C GLU A 27 -4.59 5.10 10.61
N TYR A 28 -5.91 5.24 10.75
CA TYR A 28 -6.70 6.47 10.64
C TYR A 28 -5.99 7.78 11.03
N LEU A 29 -5.81 8.66 10.05
CA LEU A 29 -5.52 10.08 10.31
C LEU A 29 -6.83 10.83 10.60
N SER A 30 -7.39 10.61 11.80
CA SER A 30 -8.54 11.35 12.37
C SER A 30 -9.88 11.24 11.61
N LYS A 31 -10.95 11.87 12.14
CA LYS A 31 -12.39 11.64 11.89
C LYS A 31 -12.90 11.88 10.44
N GLY A 32 -12.30 11.27 9.42
CA GLY A 32 -12.73 11.34 8.01
C GLY A 32 -12.67 9.99 7.28
N PRO A 33 -13.31 9.84 6.10
CA PRO A 33 -13.60 8.55 5.47
C PRO A 33 -12.47 7.99 4.60
N LEU A 34 -11.22 8.42 4.76
CA LEU A 34 -10.10 7.92 3.96
C LEU A 34 -9.32 6.88 4.76
N ARG A 35 -9.60 5.60 4.47
CA ARG A 35 -8.84 4.44 4.93
C ARG A 35 -7.95 3.98 3.77
N ILE A 36 -6.63 4.02 3.94
CA ILE A 36 -5.71 3.35 3.04
C ILE A 36 -5.11 2.21 3.85
N ASP A 37 -5.22 0.98 3.37
CA ASP A 37 -4.78 -0.19 4.15
C ASP A 37 -3.25 -0.31 4.15
N VAL A 38 -2.63 -0.13 2.97
CA VAL A 38 -1.19 -0.27 2.79
C VAL A 38 -0.65 0.76 1.82
N ILE A 39 0.47 1.38 2.18
CA ILE A 39 1.25 2.23 1.29
C ILE A 39 2.55 1.52 0.93
N ILE A 40 2.85 1.44 -0.37
CA ILE A 40 4.11 0.92 -0.90
C ILE A 40 4.89 2.05 -1.56
N ILE A 41 6.08 2.31 -1.03
CA ILE A 41 7.05 3.25 -1.58
C ILE A 41 8.16 2.45 -2.25
N LYS A 42 8.31 2.67 -3.56
CA LYS A 42 9.34 2.03 -4.37
C LYS A 42 10.57 2.93 -4.45
N ASN A 43 11.71 2.37 -4.09
CA ASN A 43 12.98 3.02 -4.34
C ASN A 43 13.29 2.99 -5.85
N LEU A 44 13.41 4.16 -6.48
CA LEU A 44 13.62 4.26 -7.93
C LEU A 44 15.03 3.86 -8.36
N ASP A 45 15.99 3.90 -7.42
CA ASP A 45 17.38 3.50 -7.65
C ASP A 45 17.59 1.99 -7.39
N SER A 46 16.55 1.29 -6.91
CA SER A 46 16.62 -0.14 -6.64
C SER A 46 16.61 -0.97 -7.92
N HIS A 47 17.53 -1.94 -7.98
CA HIS A 47 17.62 -2.87 -9.09
C HIS A 47 16.45 -3.87 -9.03
N GLN A 48 15.53 -3.71 -9.98
CA GLN A 48 14.43 -4.61 -10.38
C GLN A 48 13.73 -5.38 -9.25
N ILE A 49 12.52 -4.94 -8.91
CA ILE A 49 11.54 -5.77 -8.22
C ILE A 49 11.37 -7.09 -8.97
N LYS A 50 11.67 -8.22 -8.31
CA LYS A 50 11.70 -9.56 -8.92
C LYS A 50 10.29 -10.08 -9.15
N LYS A 51 9.39 -9.85 -8.20
CA LYS A 51 7.98 -10.27 -8.28
C LYS A 51 7.23 -9.50 -9.37
N GLN A 52 6.57 -10.24 -10.26
CA GLN A 52 5.83 -9.65 -11.38
C GLN A 52 4.79 -8.62 -10.92
N ILE A 53 4.05 -8.94 -9.85
CA ILE A 53 3.05 -8.02 -9.29
C ILE A 53 3.68 -6.71 -8.82
N GLY A 54 4.90 -6.73 -8.27
CA GLY A 54 5.53 -5.50 -7.81
C GLY A 54 6.08 -4.62 -8.93
N LYS A 55 6.19 -5.14 -10.16
CA LYS A 55 6.59 -4.34 -11.33
C LYS A 55 5.57 -3.27 -11.71
N ILE A 56 4.29 -3.44 -11.34
CA ILE A 56 3.25 -2.45 -11.60
C ILE A 56 3.38 -1.21 -10.70
N PHE A 57 4.12 -1.33 -9.59
CA PHE A 57 4.28 -0.26 -8.62
C PHE A 57 5.05 0.93 -9.20
N LYS A 58 4.48 2.12 -9.02
CA LYS A 58 5.11 3.42 -9.19
C LYS A 58 5.92 3.77 -7.93
N LYS A 59 6.47 5.00 -7.86
CA LYS A 59 7.23 5.47 -6.70
C LYS A 59 6.40 5.41 -5.40
N TYR A 60 5.11 5.76 -5.48
CA TYR A 60 4.18 5.76 -4.36
C TYR A 60 2.89 5.08 -4.79
N ASN A 61 2.39 4.15 -3.98
CA ASN A 61 1.21 3.34 -4.31
C ASN A 61 0.37 3.15 -3.05
N ASN A 62 -0.92 3.43 -3.16
CA ASN A 62 -1.91 3.10 -2.15
C ASN A 62 -2.61 1.81 -2.56
N ILE A 63 -2.66 0.86 -1.65
CA ILE A 63 -3.32 -0.43 -1.84
C ILE A 63 -4.46 -0.53 -0.83
N GLU A 64 -5.65 -0.75 -1.36
CA GLU A 64 -6.86 -0.96 -0.57
C GLU A 64 -7.41 -2.35 -0.86
N TYR A 65 -7.61 -3.12 0.21
CA TYR A 65 -8.32 -4.38 0.20
C TYR A 65 -9.82 -4.09 0.20
N LYS A 66 -10.54 -4.68 -0.75
CA LYS A 66 -11.99 -4.55 -0.86
C LYS A 66 -12.61 -5.89 -0.46
N SER A 67 -13.79 -5.84 0.16
CA SER A 67 -14.49 -7.03 0.65
C SER A 67 -14.71 -8.03 -0.50
N PRO A 68 -14.67 -9.36 -0.25
CA PRO A 68 -15.01 -10.36 -1.27
C PRO A 68 -16.43 -10.20 -1.86
N THR A 69 -17.32 -9.48 -1.17
CA THR A 69 -18.67 -9.14 -1.66
C THR A 69 -18.69 -7.98 -2.65
N ASP A 70 -17.58 -7.24 -2.77
CA ASP A 70 -17.41 -6.22 -3.79
C ASP A 70 -16.89 -6.86 -5.09
N TYR A 71 -17.36 -6.37 -6.24
CA TYR A 71 -16.92 -6.82 -7.56
C TYR A 71 -15.45 -6.49 -7.87
N LYS A 72 -14.78 -5.71 -7.01
CA LYS A 72 -13.36 -5.38 -7.08
C LYS A 72 -12.69 -5.98 -5.85
N LEU A 73 -11.63 -6.76 -6.06
CA LEU A 73 -10.91 -7.46 -4.99
C LEU A 73 -9.70 -6.67 -4.45
N LEU A 74 -9.06 -5.87 -5.31
CA LEU A 74 -7.88 -5.07 -4.95
C LEU A 74 -7.93 -3.75 -5.73
N GLN A 75 -7.69 -2.64 -5.03
CA GLN A 75 -7.56 -1.33 -5.67
C GLN A 75 -6.15 -0.77 -5.44
N ILE A 76 -5.45 -0.48 -6.53
CA ILE A 76 -4.15 0.20 -6.50
C ILE A 76 -4.33 1.57 -7.12
N THR A 77 -4.02 2.61 -6.36
CA THR A 77 -4.04 3.99 -6.83
C THR A 77 -2.71 4.67 -6.57
N ASN A 78 -2.35 5.65 -7.41
CA ASN A 78 -1.33 6.60 -7.01
C ASN A 78 -1.97 7.56 -6.00
N PRO A 79 -1.25 8.03 -4.97
CA PRO A 79 -1.79 9.03 -4.06
C PRO A 79 -2.23 10.27 -4.85
N VAL A 80 -3.55 10.52 -4.91
CA VAL A 80 -4.11 11.73 -5.50
C VAL A 80 -3.96 12.83 -4.48
N GLY A 81 -2.98 13.71 -4.71
CA GLY A 81 -2.93 15.09 -4.22
C GLY A 81 -3.52 15.36 -2.82
N THR A 82 -2.78 15.02 -1.77
CA THR A 82 -2.70 15.89 -0.60
C THR A 82 -1.22 16.19 -0.36
N PRO A 83 -0.77 17.44 -0.60
CA PRO A 83 0.63 17.84 -0.42
C PRO A 83 1.19 17.53 0.99
N GLY A 84 0.32 17.36 2.00
CA GLY A 84 0.72 16.99 3.37
C GLY A 84 1.13 15.53 3.54
N ILE A 85 0.52 14.58 2.82
CA ILE A 85 0.83 13.14 2.97
C ILE A 85 2.18 12.82 2.35
N ILE A 86 2.45 13.36 1.15
CA ILE A 86 3.71 13.10 0.42
C ILE A 86 4.92 13.77 1.12
N LYS A 87 4.73 14.95 1.74
CA LYS A 87 5.81 15.67 2.46
C LYS A 87 6.32 14.92 3.70
N ASN A 88 5.49 14.10 4.33
CA ASN A 88 5.87 13.35 5.53
C ASN A 88 6.44 11.95 5.22
N MET A 89 6.55 11.58 3.94
CA MET A 89 7.05 10.26 3.50
C MET A 89 8.52 10.27 3.04
N GLN A 90 9.19 11.43 3.10
CA GLN A 90 10.63 11.57 2.84
C GLN A 90 11.48 11.11 4.01
#